data_AF-A0A3R6SVK7-F1
#
_entry.id   AF-A0A3R6SVK7-F1
#
_cell.length_a   1.000
_cell.length_b   1.000
_cell.length_c   1.000
_cell.angle_alpha   90.00
_cell.angle_beta   90.00
_cell.angle_gamma   90.00
#
_symmetry.space_group_name_H-M   'P 1'
#
loop_
_entity.id
_entity.type
_entity.pdbx_description
1 polymer ?
#
loop_
_entity_poly.entity_id
_entity_poly.type
_entity_poly.pdbx_seq_one_letter_code
_entity_poly.pdbx_strand_id
1 'polypeptide(L)'
;MAKNLKKPVGAMCVFLFFSCLLLQSISAEGSKRVSFWGEWREDTRSISPSIPISAFINDGVLSIHSSTQRSDITICISKDGKVLYEEMIPASKTDCVTIDLSEFESGTYSIGLKNQWADCLWGELFLNE
;
A
#
# COMPACT_ATOMS: atom_id res chain seq x y z
N MET A 1 53.02 -43.43 12.17
CA MET A 1 51.67 -43.24 11.59
C MET A 1 50.72 -42.87 12.73
N ALA A 2 50.51 -41.58 12.99
CA ALA A 2 49.63 -41.08 14.05
C ALA A 2 48.62 -40.11 13.42
N LYS A 3 47.34 -40.43 13.57
CA LYS A 3 46.21 -39.71 12.96
C LYS A 3 45.76 -38.64 13.97
N ASN A 4 46.03 -37.38 13.70
CA ASN A 4 45.54 -36.28 14.53
C ASN A 4 44.27 -35.72 13.87
N LEU A 5 43.11 -36.28 14.23
CA LEU A 5 41.81 -35.82 13.75
C LEU A 5 41.36 -34.62 14.60
N LYS A 6 41.66 -33.41 14.13
CA LYS A 6 41.07 -32.19 14.68
C LYS A 6 39.59 -32.15 14.32
N LYS A 7 38.72 -32.09 15.34
CA LYS A 7 37.28 -31.84 15.18
C LYS A 7 37.02 -30.33 15.02
N PRO A 8 36.36 -29.87 13.96
CA PRO A 8 35.54 -28.68 14.06
C PRO A 8 34.13 -29.08 14.49
N VAL A 9 33.78 -28.70 15.72
CA VAL A 9 32.40 -28.51 16.17
C VAL A 9 31.82 -27.38 15.33
N GLY A 10 30.96 -27.73 14.37
CA GLY A 10 30.24 -26.78 13.53
C GLY A 10 28.76 -27.02 13.70
N ALA A 11 28.11 -26.10 14.41
CA ALA A 11 26.73 -26.16 14.82
C ALA A 11 25.77 -26.33 13.63
N MET A 12 24.82 -27.24 13.84
CA MET A 12 23.53 -27.32 13.17
C MET A 12 22.89 -25.93 13.07
N CYS A 13 22.59 -25.47 11.86
CA CYS A 13 21.58 -24.46 11.54
C CYS A 13 21.56 -24.23 10.02
N VAL A 14 21.13 -25.25 9.27
CA VAL A 14 20.49 -24.99 7.97
C VAL A 14 19.14 -24.36 8.33
N PHE A 15 19.17 -23.07 8.64
CA PHE A 15 17.96 -22.29 8.78
C PHE A 15 17.26 -22.35 7.43
N LEU A 16 16.07 -22.93 7.48
CA LEU A 16 15.04 -22.90 6.46
C LEU A 16 14.77 -21.44 6.05
N PHE A 17 15.60 -20.86 5.19
CA PHE A 17 15.32 -19.56 4.53
C PHE A 17 14.27 -19.68 3.43
N PHE A 18 13.38 -20.66 3.54
CA PHE A 18 12.22 -20.85 2.67
C PHE A 18 10.91 -20.94 3.45
N SER A 19 10.90 -20.74 4.78
CA SER A 19 9.69 -20.79 5.59
C SER A 19 8.89 -19.47 5.64
N CYS A 20 9.37 -18.38 5.03
CA CYS A 20 8.56 -17.16 4.85
C CYS A 20 7.70 -17.17 3.59
N LEU A 21 7.84 -18.18 2.71
CA LEU A 21 6.96 -18.35 1.55
C LEU A 21 5.70 -19.17 1.86
N LEU A 22 5.54 -19.61 3.11
CA LEU A 22 4.44 -20.46 3.55
C LEU A 22 3.68 -19.79 4.69
N LEU A 23 2.99 -18.70 4.38
CA LEU A 23 1.64 -18.38 4.87
C LEU A 23 1.23 -16.97 4.39
N GLN A 24 0.82 -16.87 3.12
CA GLN A 24 -0.22 -15.90 2.74
C GLN A 24 -1.10 -16.58 1.69
N SER A 25 -1.80 -17.64 2.08
CA SER A 25 -3.10 -17.89 1.46
C SER A 25 -4.05 -16.83 2.01
N ILE A 26 -3.86 -15.57 1.58
CA ILE A 26 -4.89 -14.56 1.67
C ILE A 26 -6.03 -15.14 0.85
N SER A 27 -7.15 -15.39 1.52
CA SER A 27 -8.41 -15.65 0.84
C SER A 27 -8.57 -14.57 -0.22
N ALA A 28 -8.52 -14.95 -1.50
CA ALA A 28 -8.67 -14.03 -2.62
C ALA A 28 -10.14 -13.57 -2.80
N GLU A 29 -11.00 -13.86 -1.82
CA GLU A 29 -12.30 -13.23 -1.60
C GLU A 29 -12.16 -12.21 -0.48
N GLY A 30 -12.01 -10.92 -0.80
CA GLY A 30 -12.09 -9.86 0.21
C GLY A 30 -11.53 -8.51 -0.24
N SER A 31 -10.31 -8.50 -0.81
CA SER A 31 -9.67 -7.24 -1.17
C SER A 31 -10.20 -6.68 -2.51
N LYS A 32 -10.88 -5.53 -2.47
CA LYS A 32 -11.34 -4.81 -3.66
C LYS A 32 -10.32 -3.75 -4.05
N ARG A 33 -9.75 -3.86 -5.25
CA ARG A 33 -8.84 -2.83 -5.79
C ARG A 33 -9.63 -1.56 -6.11
N VAL A 34 -9.08 -0.41 -5.71
CA VAL A 34 -9.58 0.92 -6.11
C VAL A 34 -8.96 1.28 -7.45
N SER A 35 -9.81 1.59 -8.42
CA SER A 35 -9.37 2.09 -9.72
C SER A 35 -9.14 3.60 -9.63
N PHE A 36 -7.97 4.05 -10.09
CA PHE A 36 -7.65 5.46 -10.19
C PHE A 36 -7.53 5.90 -11.63
N TRP A 37 -7.94 7.13 -11.90
CA TRP A 37 -7.74 7.86 -13.15
C TRP A 37 -7.11 9.22 -12.85
N GLY A 38 -6.44 9.79 -13.83
CA GLY A 38 -5.70 11.05 -13.68
C GLY A 38 -4.23 10.87 -14.02
N GLU A 39 -3.39 11.69 -13.39
CA GLU A 39 -1.98 11.80 -13.72
C GLU A 39 -1.14 11.78 -12.44
N TRP A 40 0.02 11.12 -12.48
CA TRP A 40 0.98 11.06 -11.38
C TRP A 40 2.41 10.95 -11.94
N ARG A 41 3.09 12.08 -12.12
CA ARG A 41 4.42 12.14 -12.76
C ARG A 41 5.58 12.20 -11.76
N GLU A 42 5.32 12.70 -10.54
CA GLU A 42 6.35 12.89 -9.51
C GLU A 42 7.57 13.71 -10.01
N ASP A 43 7.30 14.78 -10.77
CA ASP A 43 8.27 15.65 -11.45
C ASP A 43 9.31 14.89 -12.28
N THR A 44 9.01 14.63 -13.56
CA THR A 44 9.84 14.25 -14.76
C THR A 44 11.08 13.33 -14.63
N ARG A 45 11.47 12.92 -13.42
CA ARG A 45 12.60 12.05 -13.07
C ARG A 45 12.15 10.62 -12.79
N SER A 46 10.89 10.28 -13.10
CA SER A 46 10.42 8.90 -13.06
C SER A 46 10.56 8.29 -14.45
N ILE A 47 11.42 7.29 -14.56
CA ILE A 47 11.60 6.47 -15.77
C ILE A 47 10.52 5.37 -15.84
N SER A 48 9.69 5.25 -14.78
CA SER A 48 8.61 4.28 -14.72
C SER A 48 7.36 4.86 -15.40
N PRO A 49 6.85 4.22 -16.45
CA PRO A 49 5.62 4.66 -17.11
C PRO A 49 4.36 4.31 -16.31
N SER A 50 4.46 3.54 -15.23
CA SER A 50 3.33 3.16 -14.39
C SER A 50 3.17 4.10 -13.19
N ILE A 51 1.91 4.48 -12.93
CA ILE A 51 1.52 5.17 -11.70
C ILE A 51 1.98 4.34 -10.49
N PRO A 52 2.80 4.91 -9.57
CA PRO A 52 3.39 4.17 -8.46
C PRO A 52 2.43 3.95 -7.29
N ILE A 53 1.20 4.46 -7.41
CA ILE A 53 0.16 4.42 -6.40
C ILE A 53 -0.82 3.27 -6.67
N SER A 54 -1.14 2.51 -5.62
CA SER A 54 -2.20 1.50 -5.63
C SER A 54 -3.02 1.61 -4.36
N ALA A 55 -4.31 1.25 -4.41
CA ALA A 55 -5.14 1.18 -3.22
C ALA A 55 -6.12 0.01 -3.26
N PHE A 56 -6.45 -0.47 -2.07
CA PHE A 56 -7.29 -1.64 -1.84
C PHE A 56 -8.20 -1.39 -0.64
N ILE A 57 -9.43 -1.90 -0.71
CA ILE A 57 -10.34 -1.95 0.43
C ILE A 57 -10.41 -3.40 0.89
N ASN A 58 -10.16 -3.65 2.17
CA ASN A 58 -10.35 -4.95 2.79
C ASN A 58 -10.97 -4.77 4.18
N ASP A 59 -12.09 -5.45 4.44
CA ASP A 59 -12.76 -5.46 5.75
C ASP A 59 -12.96 -4.07 6.38
N GLY A 60 -13.45 -3.10 5.57
CA GLY A 60 -13.67 -1.73 6.04
C GLY A 60 -12.41 -0.88 6.17
N VAL A 61 -11.23 -1.38 5.78
CA VAL A 61 -9.98 -0.62 5.80
C VAL A 61 -9.52 -0.32 4.38
N LEU A 62 -9.25 0.95 4.10
CA LEU A 62 -8.60 1.39 2.87
C LEU A 62 -7.08 1.44 3.07
N SER A 63 -6.36 0.67 2.27
CA SER A 63 -4.89 0.68 2.22
C SER A 63 -4.43 1.36 0.93
N ILE A 64 -3.58 2.37 1.04
CA ILE A 64 -2.93 3.09 -0.08
C ILE A 64 -1.43 2.85 0.00
N HIS A 65 -0.82 2.46 -1.12
CA HIS A 65 0.60 2.16 -1.22
C HIS A 65 1.26 3.00 -2.29
N SER A 66 2.39 3.62 -1.95
CA SER A 66 3.33 4.23 -2.88
C SER A 66 4.59 3.38 -2.98
N SER A 67 4.91 2.91 -4.18
CA SER A 67 6.12 2.12 -4.45
C SER A 67 7.41 2.95 -4.52
N THR A 68 7.32 4.28 -4.52
CA THR A 68 8.47 5.17 -4.69
C THR A 68 8.78 6.04 -3.47
N GLN A 69 7.79 6.32 -2.61
CA GLN A 69 7.93 7.22 -1.45
C GLN A 69 8.55 8.59 -1.80
N ARG A 70 8.27 9.11 -3.00
CA ARG A 70 8.79 10.39 -3.49
C ARG A 70 7.84 11.56 -3.29
N SER A 71 6.55 11.29 -3.24
CA SER A 71 5.49 12.28 -3.15
C SER A 71 4.98 12.40 -1.72
N ASP A 72 4.82 13.62 -1.22
CA ASP A 72 3.84 13.84 -0.16
C ASP A 72 2.46 13.62 -0.77
N ILE A 73 1.54 12.97 -0.06
CA ILE A 73 0.21 12.65 -0.58
C ILE A 73 -0.85 13.28 0.30
N THR A 74 -1.62 14.21 -0.26
CA THR A 74 -2.88 14.65 0.35
C THR A 74 -3.99 13.72 -0.11
N ILE A 75 -4.60 13.01 0.83
CA ILE A 75 -5.72 12.09 0.62
C ILE A 75 -6.99 12.85 1.00
N CYS A 76 -7.99 12.84 0.13
CA CYS A 76 -9.29 13.43 0.38
C CYS A 76 -10.39 12.40 0.07
N ILE A 77 -11.27 12.12 1.02
CA ILE A 77 -12.45 11.28 0.83
C ILE A 77 -13.70 12.12 1.07
N SER A 78 -14.64 12.08 0.13
CA SER A 78 -15.87 12.87 0.17
C SER A 78 -17.09 12.08 -0.28
N LYS A 79 -18.26 12.49 0.19
CA LYS A 79 -19.58 11.98 -0.24
C LYS A 79 -20.50 13.17 -0.44
N ASP A 80 -21.24 13.21 -1.55
CA ASP A 80 -22.19 14.27 -1.88
C ASP A 80 -21.61 15.70 -1.78
N GLY A 81 -20.34 15.85 -2.17
CA GLY A 81 -19.61 17.14 -2.12
C GLY A 81 -19.14 17.57 -0.74
N LYS A 82 -19.38 16.77 0.31
CA LYS A 82 -18.87 17.00 1.67
C LYS A 82 -17.60 16.17 1.90
N VAL A 83 -16.53 16.84 2.31
CA VAL A 83 -15.28 16.17 2.74
C VAL A 83 -15.51 15.51 4.10
N LEU A 84 -15.16 14.22 4.18
CA LEU A 84 -15.29 13.40 5.39
C LEU A 84 -13.93 13.03 5.98
N TYR A 85 -12.90 12.94 5.13
CA TYR A 85 -11.53 12.73 5.55
C TYR A 85 -10.61 13.54 4.65
N GLU A 86 -9.65 14.23 5.25
CA GLU A 86 -8.56 14.89 4.55
C GLU A 86 -7.29 14.84 5.40
N GLU A 87 -6.22 14.25 4.86
CA GLU A 87 -4.94 14.16 5.57
C GLU A 87 -3.79 14.24 4.57
N MET A 88 -2.73 14.95 4.96
CA MET A 88 -1.48 14.99 4.21
C MET A 88 -0.45 14.06 4.85
N ILE A 89 -0.02 13.06 4.08
CA ILE A 89 0.96 12.07 4.46
C ILE A 89 2.32 12.46 3.86
N PRO A 90 3.37 12.61 4.66
CA PRO A 90 4.70 12.91 4.15
C PRO A 90 5.27 11.71 3.40
N ALA A 91 6.05 11.95 2.35
CA ALA A 91 6.61 10.95 1.44
C ALA A 91 7.30 9.77 2.15
N SER A 92 7.98 10.04 3.27
CA SER A 92 8.65 9.02 4.09
C SER A 92 7.72 8.01 4.76
N LYS A 93 6.40 8.23 4.72
CA LYS A 93 5.35 7.39 5.34
C LYS A 93 4.30 6.90 4.33
N THR A 94 4.54 7.04 3.03
CA THR A 94 3.56 6.65 1.99
C THR A 94 3.71 5.21 1.49
N ASP A 95 4.62 4.41 2.07
CA ASP A 95 4.78 2.99 1.72
C ASP A 95 3.51 2.17 1.96
N CYS A 96 2.82 2.47 3.07
CA CYS A 96 1.51 1.93 3.38
C CYS A 96 0.76 2.90 4.30
N VAL A 97 -0.36 3.44 3.81
CA VAL A 97 -1.28 4.27 4.59
C VAL A 97 -2.58 3.52 4.73
N THR A 98 -3.05 3.34 5.96
CA THR A 98 -4.31 2.68 6.25
C THR A 98 -5.31 3.68 6.83
N ILE A 99 -6.52 3.69 6.28
CA ILE A 99 -7.63 4.52 6.76
C ILE A 99 -8.76 3.58 7.15
N ASP A 100 -9.20 3.69 8.40
CA ASP A 100 -10.37 2.97 8.89
C ASP A 100 -11.65 3.63 8.37
N LEU A 101 -12.47 2.86 7.67
CA LEU A 101 -13.75 3.28 7.10
C LEU A 101 -14.94 2.68 7.87
N SER A 102 -14.73 2.05 9.03
CA SER A 102 -15.80 1.42 9.82
C SER A 102 -16.90 2.39 10.25
N GLU A 103 -16.55 3.65 10.49
CA GLU A 103 -17.49 4.72 10.85
C GLU A 103 -18.13 5.40 9.62
N PHE A 104 -17.76 4.98 8.40
CA PHE A 104 -18.36 5.50 7.17
C PHE A 104 -19.64 4.71 6.87
N GLU A 105 -20.70 5.43 6.53
CA GLU A 105 -21.95 4.80 6.09
C GLU A 105 -21.75 4.02 4.79
N SER A 106 -22.64 3.06 4.52
CA SER A 106 -22.67 2.40 3.22
C SER A 106 -22.94 3.41 2.07
N GLY A 107 -22.41 3.10 0.89
CA GLY A 107 -22.56 3.91 -0.32
C GLY A 107 -21.27 4.17 -1.09
N THR A 108 -21.35 5.11 -2.02
CA THR A 108 -20.24 5.49 -2.90
C THR A 108 -19.59 6.78 -2.42
N TYR A 109 -18.26 6.76 -2.36
CA TYR A 109 -17.42 7.90 -1.97
C TYR A 109 -16.45 8.24 -3.10
N SER A 110 -16.15 9.51 -3.26
CA SER A 110 -15.07 9.98 -4.12
C SER A 110 -13.78 10.05 -3.32
N ILE A 111 -12.70 9.47 -3.85
CA ILE A 111 -11.35 9.61 -3.31
C ILE A 111 -10.49 10.42 -4.27
N GLY A 112 -9.80 11.42 -3.74
CA GLY A 112 -8.80 12.21 -4.44
C GLY A 112 -7.43 12.05 -3.77
N LEU A 113 -6.39 11.84 -4.57
CA LEU A 113 -5.00 11.86 -4.13
C LEU A 113 -4.29 12.98 -4.88
N LYS A 114 -3.62 13.87 -4.15
CA LYS A 114 -2.86 14.98 -4.74
C LYS A 114 -1.45 15.00 -4.18
N ASN A 115 -0.45 15.18 -5.04
CA ASN A 115 0.93 15.38 -4.60
C ASN A 115 1.34 16.86 -4.57
N GLN A 116 2.57 17.12 -4.08
CA GLN A 116 3.14 18.46 -3.97
C GLN A 116 3.37 19.16 -5.33
N TRP A 117 3.31 18.42 -6.45
CA TRP A 117 3.45 18.95 -7.81
C TRP A 117 2.11 19.20 -8.50
N ALA A 118 1.00 19.08 -7.77
CA ALA A 118 -0.36 19.19 -8.28
C ALA A 118 -0.78 18.09 -9.27
N ASP A 119 -0.05 16.97 -9.32
CA ASP A 119 -0.56 15.77 -9.95
C ASP A 119 -1.74 15.24 -9.11
N CYS A 120 -2.74 14.68 -9.78
CA CYS A 120 -3.99 14.27 -9.15
C CYS A 120 -4.44 12.91 -9.68
N LEU A 121 -4.80 12.03 -8.75
CA LEU A 121 -5.54 10.81 -9.01
C LEU A 121 -6.93 10.89 -8.38
N TRP A 122 -7.91 10.34 -9.07
CA TRP A 122 -9.30 10.31 -8.64
C TRP A 122 -9.82 8.88 -8.75
N GLY A 123 -10.66 8.47 -7.82
CA GLY A 123 -11.26 7.15 -7.77
C GLY A 123 -12.59 7.15 -7.03
N GLU A 124 -13.23 5.98 -7.02
CA GLU A 124 -14.45 5.74 -6.27
C GLU A 124 -14.27 4.58 -5.30
N LEU A 125 -14.73 4.76 -4.07
CA LEU A 125 -14.83 3.73 -3.05
C LEU A 125 -16.30 3.31 -2.95
N PHE A 126 -16.56 2.00 -2.93
CA PHE A 126 -17.90 1.47 -2.71
C PHE A 126 -17.87 0.70 -1.40
N LEU A 127 -18.56 1.21 -0.40
CA LEU A 127 -18.69 0.60 0.92
C LEU A 127 -20.05 -0.09 1.00
N ASN A 128 -20.02 -1.40 1.24
CA ASN A 128 -21.21 -2.20 1.45
C ASN A 128 -21.32 -2.51 2.95
N GLU A 129 -22.55 -2.75 3.42
CA GLU A 129 -22.82 -3.27 4.77
C GLU A 129 -22.30 -4.70 4.97
#